data_AF-A0A364RFV2-F1
#
_entry.id   AF-A0A364RFV2-F1
#
_cell.length_a   1.000
_cell.length_b   1.000
_cell.length_c   1.000
_cell.angle_alpha   90.00
_cell.angle_beta   90.00
_cell.angle_gamma   90.00
#
_symmetry.space_group_name_H-M   'P 1'
#
loop_
_entity.id
_entity.type
_entity.pdbx_description
1 polymer ?
#
loop_
_entity_poly.entity_id
_entity_poly.type
_entity_poly.pdbx_seq_one_letter_code
_entity_poly.pdbx_strand_id
1 'polypeptide(L)'
;MKIKLTLIIFLAALNGCSSAQQKQAPDFCFQDYASPEALEAKRDSSLAFVNLVLNNEFEAAEKLYPAIFKIDVAPGMSEGPGYEPYLAEVGEFVYDYTNTYDIVPLAVFLENRYNSHNNVYDMLLRGSLRADSANVAAMFLLAKLRYENNITDDAYFLVQHMMKLEPENKKVRELHAWFQDNHEPLGMNLPSFDRFVREKVYYRELD
;
A
#
# COMPACT_ATOMS: atom_id res chain seq x y z
N MET A 1 29.28 30.87 -51.19
CA MET A 1 29.18 30.92 -49.70
C MET A 1 27.72 30.73 -49.25
N LYS A 2 27.15 29.53 -49.41
CA LYS A 2 25.73 29.24 -49.08
C LYS A 2 25.55 28.11 -48.04
N ILE A 3 26.59 27.81 -47.25
CA ILE A 3 26.59 26.61 -46.38
C ILE A 3 26.56 26.97 -44.89
N LYS A 4 26.68 28.26 -44.50
CA LYS A 4 26.76 28.63 -43.07
C LYS A 4 25.42 28.99 -42.40
N LEU A 5 24.32 29.14 -43.14
CA LEU A 5 23.03 29.53 -42.55
C LEU A 5 22.12 28.34 -42.19
N THR A 6 22.30 27.17 -42.82
CA THR A 6 21.42 26.02 -42.62
C THR A 6 21.72 25.24 -41.33
N LEU A 7 22.94 25.37 -40.79
CA LEU A 7 23.34 24.64 -39.58
C LEU A 7 22.73 25.24 -38.29
N ILE A 8 22.42 26.54 -38.28
CA ILE A 8 21.91 27.24 -37.08
C ILE A 8 20.42 26.93 -36.87
N ILE A 9 19.66 26.69 -37.94
CA ILE A 9 18.24 26.32 -37.83
C ILE A 9 18.08 24.85 -37.37
N PHE A 10 19.03 23.98 -37.70
CA PHE A 10 18.99 22.57 -37.26
C PHE A 10 19.32 22.38 -35.77
N LEU A 11 20.11 23.28 -35.17
CA LEU A 11 20.42 23.24 -33.73
C LEU A 11 19.30 23.83 -32.85
N ALA A 12 18.44 24.69 -33.39
CA ALA A 12 17.25 25.18 -32.66
C ALA A 12 16.12 24.15 -32.64
N ALA A 13 16.01 23.29 -33.65
CA ALA A 13 15.00 22.23 -33.73
C ALA A 13 15.31 20.99 -32.86
N LEU A 14 16.57 20.81 -32.45
CA LEU A 14 16.99 19.70 -31.57
C LEU A 14 16.88 20.01 -30.06
N ASN A 15 16.62 21.27 -29.69
CA ASN A 15 16.26 21.63 -28.31
C ASN A 15 14.75 21.55 -28.04
N GLY A 16 13.97 21.07 -29.02
CA GLY A 16 12.56 20.69 -28.83
C GLY A 16 12.38 19.25 -28.35
N CYS A 17 13.40 18.63 -27.76
CA CYS A 17 13.29 17.31 -27.16
C CYS A 17 12.99 17.44 -25.67
N SER A 18 11.69 17.40 -25.40
CA SER A 18 11.09 16.72 -24.24
C SER A 18 11.80 16.96 -22.90
N SER A 19 11.36 18.00 -22.19
CA SER A 19 11.19 17.84 -20.75
C SER A 19 10.19 16.70 -20.55
N ALA A 20 10.67 15.46 -20.53
CA ALA A 20 9.99 14.39 -19.82
C ALA A 20 9.98 14.85 -18.37
N GLN A 21 8.95 15.62 -18.02
CA GLN A 21 8.69 16.05 -16.67
C GLN A 21 8.55 14.74 -15.90
N GLN A 22 9.61 14.39 -15.16
CA GLN A 22 9.66 13.16 -14.38
C GLN A 22 8.51 13.30 -13.38
N LYS A 23 7.38 12.65 -13.69
CA LYS A 23 6.18 12.69 -12.85
C LYS A 23 6.62 12.17 -11.49
N GLN A 24 6.61 13.06 -10.49
CA GLN A 24 6.95 12.68 -9.13
C GLN A 24 6.00 11.56 -8.70
N ALA A 25 6.54 10.45 -8.21
CA ALA A 25 5.71 9.35 -7.71
C ALA A 25 4.77 9.85 -6.59
N PRO A 26 3.57 9.29 -6.45
CA PRO A 26 2.69 9.65 -5.35
C PRO A 26 3.34 9.20 -4.05
N ASP A 27 3.26 10.05 -3.04
CA ASP A 27 3.78 9.73 -1.74
C ASP A 27 2.73 8.95 -0.92
N PHE A 28 2.97 7.67 -0.70
CA PHE A 28 2.14 6.79 0.15
C PHE A 28 2.66 6.75 1.60
N CYS A 29 2.80 7.91 2.24
CA CYS A 29 3.12 8.01 3.66
C CYS A 29 1.90 7.73 4.55
N PHE A 30 1.89 6.61 5.28
CA PHE A 30 0.77 6.23 6.15
C PHE A 30 0.63 7.16 7.37
N GLN A 31 1.74 7.69 7.89
CA GLN A 31 1.72 8.64 9.02
C GLN A 31 0.99 9.93 8.68
N ASP A 32 1.20 10.45 7.46
CA ASP A 32 0.48 11.62 6.96
C ASP A 32 -1.02 11.33 6.76
N TYR A 33 -1.37 10.08 6.49
CA TYR A 33 -2.75 9.65 6.36
C TYR A 33 -3.44 9.52 7.72
N ALA A 34 -2.82 8.83 8.67
CA ALA A 34 -3.43 8.51 9.96
C ALA A 34 -2.39 8.46 11.08
N SER A 35 -2.33 9.53 11.88
CA SER A 35 -1.58 9.61 13.13
C SER A 35 -2.51 10.08 14.24
N PRO A 36 -3.01 9.18 15.11
CA PRO A 36 -3.91 9.57 16.19
C PRO A 36 -3.20 10.50 17.19
N GLU A 37 -3.87 11.59 17.57
CA GLU A 37 -3.37 12.50 18.62
C GLU A 37 -3.55 11.90 20.03
N ALA A 38 -4.55 11.03 20.19
CA ALA A 38 -4.87 10.32 21.43
C ALA A 38 -5.37 8.90 21.13
N LEU A 39 -5.26 8.00 22.12
CA LEU A 39 -5.65 6.59 22.00
C LEU A 39 -7.00 6.34 22.69
N GLU A 40 -8.08 6.89 22.13
CA GLU A 40 -9.41 6.88 22.76
C GLU A 40 -10.24 5.66 22.36
N ALA A 41 -10.05 5.17 21.13
CA ALA A 41 -10.72 4.00 20.60
C ALA A 41 -9.73 2.90 20.20
N LYS A 42 -10.24 1.68 20.06
CA LYS A 42 -9.46 0.54 19.56
C LYS A 42 -8.80 0.82 18.20
N ARG A 43 -9.51 1.54 17.31
CA ARG A 43 -8.99 2.00 16.02
C ARG A 43 -7.72 2.84 16.20
N ASP A 44 -7.71 3.77 17.15
CA ASP A 44 -6.58 4.67 17.37
C ASP A 44 -5.34 3.91 17.81
N SER A 45 -5.50 2.97 18.75
CA SER A 45 -4.42 2.08 19.16
C SER A 45 -3.87 1.26 17.99
N SER A 46 -4.73 0.73 17.11
CA SER A 46 -4.31 0.00 15.92
C SER A 46 -3.51 0.88 14.95
N LEU A 47 -3.95 2.12 14.71
CA LEU A 47 -3.28 3.05 13.81
C LEU A 47 -1.93 3.52 14.40
N ALA A 48 -1.88 3.81 15.70
CA ALA A 48 -0.65 4.13 16.39
C ALA A 48 0.35 2.98 16.34
N PHE A 49 -0.12 1.73 16.54
CA PHE A 49 0.72 0.54 16.39
C PHE A 49 1.30 0.42 14.97
N VAL A 50 0.47 0.61 13.93
CA VAL A 50 0.92 0.58 12.53
C VAL A 50 2.04 1.60 12.30
N ASN A 51 1.88 2.84 12.76
CA ASN A 51 2.91 3.87 12.62
C ASN A 51 4.22 3.50 13.32
N LEU A 52 4.16 2.94 14.54
CA LEU A 52 5.35 2.51 15.26
C LEU A 52 6.07 1.38 14.52
N VAL A 53 5.33 0.40 14.00
CA VAL A 53 5.93 -0.70 13.22
C VAL A 53 6.58 -0.17 11.94
N LEU A 54 5.90 0.71 11.18
CA LEU A 54 6.46 1.31 9.96
C LEU A 54 7.72 2.17 10.24
N ASN A 55 7.87 2.68 11.46
CA ASN A 55 9.08 3.36 11.93
C ASN A 55 10.15 2.44 12.51
N ASN A 56 9.93 1.13 12.53
CA ASN A 56 10.79 0.15 13.22
C ASN A 56 10.88 0.35 14.75
N GLU A 57 9.90 1.01 15.37
CA GLU A 57 9.81 1.25 16.82
C GLU A 57 9.12 0.06 17.54
N PHE A 58 9.67 -1.15 17.35
CA PHE A 58 9.03 -2.40 17.81
C PHE A 58 8.82 -2.49 19.33
N GLU A 59 9.75 -1.97 20.15
CA GLU A 59 9.59 -1.98 21.62
C GLU A 59 8.39 -1.15 22.09
N ALA A 60 8.09 -0.05 21.39
CA ALA A 60 6.93 0.78 21.68
C ALA A 60 5.65 0.11 21.14
N ALA A 61 5.71 -0.48 19.95
CA ALA A 61 4.60 -1.23 19.37
C ALA A 61 4.17 -2.41 20.25
N GLU A 62 5.12 -3.16 20.82
CA GLU A 62 4.84 -4.29 21.72
C GLU A 62 4.05 -3.86 22.98
N LYS A 63 4.31 -2.66 23.50
CA LYS A 63 3.56 -2.13 24.64
C LYS A 63 2.08 -1.89 24.31
N LEU A 64 1.76 -1.54 23.06
CA LEU A 64 0.37 -1.35 22.61
C LEU A 64 -0.33 -2.67 22.32
N TYR A 65 0.34 -3.60 21.62
CA TYR A 65 -0.23 -4.89 21.23
C TYR A 65 0.72 -6.05 21.56
N PRO A 66 0.85 -6.44 22.84
CA PRO A 66 1.75 -7.51 23.24
C PRO A 66 1.30 -8.89 22.72
N ALA A 67 0.02 -9.05 22.36
CA ALA A 67 -0.49 -10.30 21.82
C ALA A 67 0.05 -10.60 20.42
N ILE A 68 0.22 -9.58 19.57
CA ILE A 68 0.75 -9.73 18.20
C ILE A 68 2.19 -10.25 18.23
N PHE A 69 2.99 -9.81 19.20
CA PHE A 69 4.38 -10.24 19.37
C PHE A 69 4.54 -11.68 19.88
N LYS A 70 3.46 -12.27 20.42
CA LYS A 70 3.45 -13.65 20.94
C LYS A 70 2.98 -14.69 19.93
N ILE A 71 2.63 -14.26 18.72
CA ILE A 71 2.20 -15.17 17.66
C ILE A 71 3.38 -16.04 17.24
N ASP A 72 3.14 -17.35 17.16
CA ASP A 72 4.07 -18.28 16.56
C ASP A 72 3.87 -18.29 15.03
N VAL A 73 4.84 -17.71 14.32
CA VAL A 73 4.86 -17.64 12.85
C VAL A 73 5.66 -18.78 12.22
N ALA A 74 6.40 -19.57 13.01
CA ALA A 74 7.31 -20.59 12.51
C ALA A 74 6.66 -21.58 11.52
N PRO A 75 5.39 -22.01 11.69
CA PRO A 75 4.76 -22.92 10.74
C PRO A 75 4.58 -22.36 9.32
N GLY A 76 4.55 -21.04 9.15
CA GLY A 76 4.37 -20.37 7.85
C GLY A 76 5.67 -19.81 7.25
N MET A 77 6.78 -19.92 7.97
CA MET A 77 8.08 -19.41 7.52
C MET A 77 8.69 -20.36 6.48
N SER A 78 9.16 -19.78 5.38
CA SER A 78 9.98 -20.46 4.38
C SER A 78 11.45 -20.12 4.63
N GLU A 79 12.28 -21.16 4.69
CA GLU A 79 13.72 -21.05 4.95
C GLU A 79 14.49 -21.92 3.96
N GLY A 80 15.59 -21.40 3.42
CA GLY A 80 16.42 -22.12 2.47
C GLY A 80 17.73 -21.42 2.16
N PRO A 81 18.69 -22.13 1.53
CA PRO A 81 19.97 -21.55 1.18
C PRO A 81 19.79 -20.50 0.07
N GLY A 82 20.32 -19.29 0.28
CA GLY A 82 20.42 -18.25 -0.74
C GLY A 82 19.39 -17.12 -0.65
N TYR A 83 18.50 -17.12 0.35
CA TYR A 83 17.53 -16.05 0.57
C TYR A 83 17.26 -15.81 2.07
N GLU A 84 16.78 -14.62 2.42
CA GLU A 84 16.36 -14.30 3.79
C GLU A 84 15.05 -15.02 4.12
N PRO A 85 14.87 -15.59 5.33
CA PRO A 85 13.61 -16.18 5.76
C PRO A 85 12.43 -15.22 5.52
N TYR A 86 11.33 -15.77 5.03
CA TYR A 86 10.13 -14.99 4.75
C TYR A 86 8.87 -15.75 5.11
N LEU A 87 7.81 -15.02 5.47
CA LEU A 87 6.50 -15.62 5.73
C LEU A 87 5.76 -15.87 4.41
N ALA A 88 5.66 -17.15 4.02
CA ALA A 88 5.04 -17.58 2.76
C ALA A 88 3.52 -17.76 2.86
N GLU A 89 3.05 -18.15 4.05
CA GLU A 89 1.65 -18.49 4.30
C GLU A 89 1.21 -17.96 5.67
N VAL A 90 -0.10 -17.77 5.84
CA VAL A 90 -0.67 -17.48 7.16
C VAL A 90 -1.00 -18.78 7.88
N GLY A 91 -0.60 -18.90 9.14
CA GLY A 91 -1.00 -20.00 9.99
C GLY A 91 -2.40 -19.80 10.59
N GLU A 92 -2.81 -20.72 11.47
CA GLU A 92 -4.10 -20.64 12.17
C GLU A 92 -4.23 -19.40 13.07
N PHE A 93 -3.11 -18.79 13.47
CA PHE A 93 -3.10 -17.58 14.29
C PHE A 93 -3.89 -16.41 13.68
N VAL A 94 -4.07 -16.39 12.35
CA VAL A 94 -4.85 -15.34 11.69
C VAL A 94 -6.33 -15.39 12.06
N TYR A 95 -6.85 -16.54 12.48
CA TYR A 95 -8.26 -16.70 12.83
C TYR A 95 -8.67 -15.81 14.01
N ASP A 96 -7.75 -15.58 14.96
CA ASP A 96 -7.99 -14.71 16.13
C ASP A 96 -8.15 -13.22 15.76
N TYR A 97 -7.63 -12.83 14.59
CA TYR A 97 -7.69 -11.46 14.08
C TYR A 97 -8.75 -11.30 12.98
N THR A 98 -9.29 -12.41 12.48
CA THR A 98 -10.27 -12.41 11.40
C THR A 98 -11.55 -11.70 11.88
N ASN A 99 -12.04 -10.77 11.06
CA ASN A 99 -13.17 -9.88 11.39
C ASN A 99 -12.93 -8.86 12.51
N THR A 100 -11.68 -8.60 12.87
CA THR A 100 -11.32 -7.52 13.79
C THR A 100 -10.58 -6.41 13.04
N TYR A 101 -10.60 -5.19 13.59
CA TYR A 101 -9.77 -4.10 13.06
C TYR A 101 -8.26 -4.38 13.25
N ASP A 102 -7.89 -5.32 14.14
CA ASP A 102 -6.51 -5.67 14.44
C ASP A 102 -5.84 -6.49 13.33
N ILE A 103 -6.57 -6.91 12.29
CA ILE A 103 -5.96 -7.56 11.13
C ILE A 103 -5.02 -6.63 10.35
N VAL A 104 -5.27 -5.31 10.38
CA VAL A 104 -4.40 -4.30 9.76
C VAL A 104 -3.05 -4.21 10.49
N PRO A 105 -3.00 -3.97 11.82
CA PRO A 105 -1.73 -3.98 12.54
C PRO A 105 -1.02 -5.33 12.46
N LEU A 106 -1.76 -6.47 12.45
CA LEU A 106 -1.15 -7.78 12.20
C LEU A 106 -0.47 -7.83 10.82
N ALA A 107 -1.17 -7.42 9.76
CA ALA A 107 -0.63 -7.45 8.40
C ALA A 107 0.68 -6.65 8.30
N VAL A 108 0.70 -5.42 8.83
CA VAL A 108 1.88 -4.55 8.83
C VAL A 108 3.01 -5.13 9.68
N PHE A 109 2.69 -5.71 10.84
CA PHE A 109 3.68 -6.37 11.69
C PHE A 109 4.34 -7.55 10.99
N LEU A 110 3.56 -8.41 10.34
CA LEU A 110 4.10 -9.57 9.64
C LEU A 110 4.97 -9.18 8.44
N GLU A 111 4.54 -8.16 7.68
CA GLU A 111 5.32 -7.57 6.59
C GLU A 111 6.69 -7.08 7.09
N ASN A 112 6.70 -6.23 8.12
CA ASN A 112 7.92 -5.53 8.56
C ASN A 112 8.81 -6.39 9.45
N ARG A 113 8.25 -7.31 10.25
CA ARG A 113 9.03 -8.11 11.21
C ARG A 113 9.53 -9.44 10.64
N TYR A 114 8.78 -10.01 9.69
CA TYR A 114 9.00 -11.36 9.16
C TYR A 114 9.07 -11.42 7.63
N ASN A 115 9.26 -10.27 6.97
CA ASN A 115 9.42 -10.18 5.52
C ASN A 115 8.31 -10.91 4.76
N SER A 116 7.04 -10.71 5.13
CA SER A 116 5.95 -11.50 4.55
C SER A 116 5.81 -11.28 3.05
N HIS A 117 5.56 -12.36 2.30
CA HIS A 117 5.25 -12.27 0.88
C HIS A 117 4.11 -11.29 0.59
N ASN A 118 4.20 -10.53 -0.51
CA ASN A 118 3.16 -9.59 -0.93
C ASN A 118 1.78 -10.26 -1.04
N ASN A 119 1.72 -11.53 -1.44
CA ASN A 119 0.48 -12.33 -1.47
C ASN A 119 -0.15 -12.48 -0.07
N VAL A 120 0.67 -12.69 0.97
CA VAL A 120 0.21 -12.81 2.37
C VAL A 120 -0.31 -11.46 2.85
N TYR A 121 0.47 -10.40 2.64
CA TYR A 121 0.08 -9.05 3.05
C TYR A 121 -1.20 -8.57 2.36
N ASP A 122 -1.30 -8.71 1.04
CA ASP A 122 -2.49 -8.40 0.24
C ASP A 122 -3.72 -9.19 0.73
N MET A 123 -3.55 -10.49 1.01
CA MET A 123 -4.64 -11.33 1.50
C MET A 123 -5.18 -10.85 2.85
N LEU A 124 -4.31 -10.46 3.78
CA LEU A 124 -4.72 -9.95 5.09
C LEU A 124 -5.46 -8.61 4.96
N LEU A 125 -4.94 -7.69 4.14
CA LEU A 125 -5.58 -6.40 3.88
C LEU A 125 -6.94 -6.57 3.19
N ARG A 126 -7.06 -7.45 2.20
CA ARG A 126 -8.37 -7.80 1.61
C ARG A 126 -9.29 -8.49 2.60
N GLY A 127 -8.77 -9.33 3.49
CA GLY A 127 -9.50 -9.91 4.61
C GLY A 127 -10.14 -8.84 5.49
N SER A 128 -9.38 -7.79 5.81
CA SER A 128 -9.87 -6.59 6.51
C SER A 128 -11.03 -5.94 5.78
N LEU A 129 -10.87 -5.69 4.47
CA LEU A 129 -11.87 -5.00 3.66
C LEU A 129 -13.13 -5.83 3.41
N ARG A 130 -13.03 -7.15 3.50
CA ARG A 130 -14.20 -8.06 3.46
C ARG A 130 -15.00 -8.04 4.76
N ALA A 131 -14.32 -7.86 5.90
CA ALA A 131 -14.99 -7.71 7.19
C ALA A 131 -15.58 -6.31 7.37
N ASP A 132 -14.85 -5.28 6.92
CA ASP A 132 -15.27 -3.89 6.96
C ASP A 132 -14.85 -3.16 5.67
N SER A 133 -15.82 -2.97 4.77
CA SER A 133 -15.58 -2.27 3.50
C SER A 133 -15.35 -0.77 3.66
N ALA A 134 -15.49 -0.21 4.86
CA ALA A 134 -15.19 1.18 5.17
C ALA A 134 -13.82 1.36 5.83
N ASN A 135 -13.01 0.30 5.97
CA ASN A 135 -11.68 0.39 6.57
C ASN A 135 -10.67 1.05 5.61
N VAL A 136 -10.64 2.39 5.61
CA VAL A 136 -9.78 3.21 4.75
C VAL A 136 -8.29 2.95 4.99
N ALA A 137 -7.88 2.62 6.22
CA ALA A 137 -6.48 2.28 6.51
C ALA A 137 -6.01 1.03 5.76
N ALA A 138 -6.86 0.00 5.72
CA ALA A 138 -6.58 -1.19 4.91
C ALA A 138 -6.56 -0.86 3.40
N MET A 139 -7.45 0.01 2.92
CA MET A 139 -7.43 0.47 1.51
C MET A 139 -6.14 1.22 1.19
N PHE A 140 -5.65 2.06 2.10
CA PHE A 140 -4.45 2.86 1.90
C PHE A 140 -3.22 1.95 1.73
N LEU A 141 -3.02 1.01 2.65
CA LEU A 141 -1.91 0.07 2.61
C LEU A 141 -1.99 -0.84 1.38
N LEU A 142 -3.19 -1.29 1.01
CA LEU A 142 -3.39 -2.11 -0.17
C LEU A 142 -3.14 -1.33 -1.47
N ALA A 143 -3.55 -0.06 -1.52
CA ALA A 143 -3.28 0.82 -2.65
C ALA A 143 -1.78 1.07 -2.81
N LYS A 144 -1.06 1.30 -1.71
CA LYS A 144 0.40 1.41 -1.69
C LYS A 144 1.06 0.15 -2.25
N LEU A 145 0.72 -1.02 -1.70
CA LEU A 145 1.26 -2.30 -2.14
C LEU A 145 1.06 -2.52 -3.64
N ARG A 146 -0.16 -2.28 -4.13
CA ARG A 146 -0.50 -2.47 -5.55
C ARG A 146 0.21 -1.47 -6.45
N TYR A 147 0.33 -0.21 -6.03
CA TYR A 147 1.09 0.79 -6.76
C TYR A 147 2.57 0.43 -6.87
N GLU A 148 3.21 0.05 -5.76
CA GLU A 148 4.62 -0.36 -5.71
C GLU A 148 4.92 -1.59 -6.56
N ASN A 149 3.90 -2.42 -6.82
CA ASN A 149 3.99 -3.60 -7.68
C ASN A 149 3.44 -3.38 -9.11
N ASN A 150 3.30 -2.13 -9.55
CA ASN A 150 2.83 -1.75 -10.91
C ASN A 150 1.41 -2.23 -11.26
N ILE A 151 0.54 -2.39 -10.26
CA ILE A 151 -0.88 -2.73 -10.40
C ILE A 151 -1.69 -1.45 -10.21
N THR A 152 -1.42 -0.48 -11.07
CA THR A 152 -1.75 0.93 -10.85
C THR A 152 -3.26 1.23 -10.94
N ASP A 153 -3.99 0.54 -11.83
CA ASP A 153 -5.45 0.66 -11.93
C ASP A 153 -6.15 0.27 -10.62
N ASP A 154 -5.70 -0.82 -9.99
CA ASP A 154 -6.26 -1.28 -8.72
C ASP A 154 -5.95 -0.31 -7.58
N ALA A 155 -4.73 0.23 -7.56
CA ALA A 155 -4.36 1.26 -6.59
C ALA A 155 -5.24 2.50 -6.76
N TYR A 156 -5.48 2.93 -8.00
CA TYR A 156 -6.36 4.06 -8.26
C TYR A 156 -7.82 3.76 -7.87
N PHE A 157 -8.31 2.56 -8.15
CA PHE A 157 -9.65 2.12 -7.74
C PHE A 157 -9.83 2.24 -6.22
N LEU A 158 -8.85 1.76 -5.45
CA LEU A 158 -8.84 1.90 -3.99
C LEU A 158 -8.84 3.37 -3.56
N VAL A 159 -8.01 4.21 -4.18
CA VAL A 159 -7.95 5.65 -3.87
C VAL A 159 -9.26 6.37 -4.17
N GLN A 160 -9.97 6.02 -5.25
CA GLN A 160 -11.32 6.55 -5.51
C GLN A 160 -12.31 6.15 -4.42
N HIS A 161 -12.20 4.94 -3.88
CA HIS A 161 -13.03 4.49 -2.75
C HIS A 161 -12.68 5.22 -1.45
N MET A 162 -11.39 5.41 -1.16
CA MET A 162 -10.95 6.20 -0.01
C MET A 162 -11.48 7.63 -0.07
N MET A 163 -11.42 8.27 -1.24
CA MET A 163 -11.91 9.65 -1.45
C MET A 163 -13.42 9.80 -1.21
N LYS A 164 -14.21 8.74 -1.45
CA LYS A 164 -15.65 8.74 -1.13
C LYS A 164 -15.93 8.62 0.36
N LEU A 165 -15.07 7.91 1.11
CA LEU A 165 -15.25 7.63 2.53
C LEU A 165 -14.67 8.73 3.43
N GLU A 166 -13.51 9.27 3.07
CA GLU A 166 -12.80 10.30 3.82
C GLU A 166 -12.41 11.49 2.91
N PRO A 167 -13.39 12.22 2.33
CA PRO A 167 -13.13 13.31 1.37
C PRO A 167 -12.36 14.49 1.96
N GLU A 168 -12.40 14.66 3.28
CA GLU A 168 -11.69 15.74 3.98
C GLU A 168 -10.26 15.36 4.40
N ASN A 169 -9.89 14.08 4.32
CA ASN A 169 -8.54 13.65 4.64
C ASN A 169 -7.56 14.20 3.59
N LYS A 170 -6.63 15.05 4.04
CA LYS A 170 -5.67 15.74 3.16
C LYS A 170 -4.87 14.75 2.31
N LYS A 171 -4.33 13.68 2.91
CA LYS A 171 -3.49 12.71 2.21
C LYS A 171 -4.29 11.93 1.16
N VAL A 172 -5.52 11.55 1.47
CA VAL A 172 -6.44 10.89 0.52
C VAL A 172 -6.73 11.80 -0.67
N ARG A 173 -7.01 13.10 -0.43
CA ARG A 173 -7.21 14.08 -1.50
C ARG A 173 -5.99 14.25 -2.39
N GLU A 174 -4.80 14.36 -1.80
CA GLU A 174 -3.55 14.50 -2.54
C GLU A 174 -3.27 13.29 -3.43
N LEU A 175 -3.45 12.07 -2.91
CA LEU A 175 -3.34 10.84 -3.69
C LEU A 175 -4.36 10.82 -4.82
N HIS A 176 -5.62 11.13 -4.54
CA HIS A 176 -6.68 11.14 -5.56
C HIS A 176 -6.39 12.13 -6.68
N ALA A 177 -6.00 13.37 -6.34
CA ALA A 177 -5.61 14.38 -7.33
C ALA A 177 -4.41 13.92 -8.15
N TRP A 178 -3.40 13.33 -7.50
CA TRP A 178 -2.25 12.79 -8.20
C TRP A 178 -2.65 11.75 -9.24
N PHE A 179 -3.51 10.77 -8.89
CA PHE A 179 -3.97 9.79 -9.86
C PHE A 179 -4.79 10.42 -10.99
N GLN A 180 -5.65 11.40 -10.70
CA GLN A 180 -6.42 12.10 -11.74
C GLN A 180 -5.53 12.82 -12.76
N ASP A 181 -4.42 13.42 -12.30
CA ASP A 181 -3.51 14.18 -13.15
C ASP A 181 -2.49 13.27 -13.87
N ASN A 182 -2.21 12.08 -13.32
CA ASN A 182 -1.10 11.25 -13.76
C ASN A 182 -1.50 9.91 -14.39
N HIS A 183 -2.74 9.45 -14.20
CA HIS A 183 -3.26 8.18 -14.68
C HIS A 183 -4.41 8.40 -15.67
N GLU A 184 -4.54 7.52 -16.67
CA GLU A 184 -5.75 7.48 -17.49
C GLU A 184 -6.99 7.19 -16.61
N PRO A 185 -8.16 7.77 -16.92
CA PRO A 185 -9.39 7.46 -16.20
C PRO A 185 -9.67 5.95 -16.23
N LEU A 186 -10.07 5.40 -15.09
CA LEU A 186 -10.51 4.01 -15.01
C LEU A 186 -11.68 3.76 -15.98
N GLY A 187 -11.70 2.59 -16.60
CA GLY A 187 -12.72 2.21 -17.58
C GLY A 187 -14.15 2.16 -17.00
N MET A 188 -15.15 2.12 -17.87
CA MET A 188 -16.57 2.18 -17.50
C MET A 188 -17.11 0.89 -16.84
N ASN A 189 -16.37 -0.22 -16.89
CA ASN A 189 -16.82 -1.55 -16.44
C ASN A 189 -15.99 -2.06 -15.24
N LEU A 190 -15.91 -1.25 -14.18
CA LEU A 190 -15.20 -1.65 -12.96
C LEU A 190 -15.98 -2.70 -12.17
N PRO A 191 -15.29 -3.62 -11.48
CA PRO A 191 -15.96 -4.55 -10.57
C PRO A 191 -16.62 -3.80 -9.41
N SER A 192 -17.61 -4.44 -8.76
CA SER A 192 -18.06 -3.98 -7.45
C SER A 192 -16.91 -4.09 -6.43
N PHE A 193 -16.95 -3.27 -5.38
CA PHE A 193 -15.93 -3.33 -4.33
C PHE A 193 -15.85 -4.73 -3.68
N ASP A 194 -17.00 -5.38 -3.43
CA ASP A 194 -17.03 -6.75 -2.90
C ASP A 194 -16.36 -7.77 -3.84
N ARG A 195 -16.58 -7.66 -5.15
CA ARG A 195 -15.90 -8.52 -6.13
C ARG A 195 -14.40 -8.24 -6.15
N PHE A 196 -14.01 -6.96 -6.16
CA PHE A 196 -12.63 -6.53 -6.17
C PHE A 196 -11.82 -7.09 -4.99
N VAL A 197 -12.35 -7.04 -3.77
CA VAL A 197 -11.64 -7.55 -2.57
C VAL A 197 -11.62 -9.08 -2.46
N ARG A 198 -12.43 -9.79 -3.25
CA ARG A 198 -12.42 -11.27 -3.31
C ARG A 198 -11.44 -11.79 -4.36
N GLU A 199 -11.15 -10.99 -5.37
CA GLU A 199 -10.23 -11.36 -6.44
C GLU A 199 -8.80 -11.44 -5.91
N LYS A 200 -8.12 -12.54 -6.23
CA LYS A 200 -6.71 -12.73 -5.86
C LYS A 200 -5.85 -12.00 -6.86
N VAL A 201 -4.88 -11.27 -6.35
CA VAL A 201 -3.83 -10.62 -7.15
C VAL A 201 -2.55 -11.41 -6.95
N TYR A 202 -1.89 -11.77 -8.05
CA TYR A 202 -0.63 -12.50 -8.01
C TYR A 202 0.51 -11.52 -8.26
N TYR A 203 1.34 -11.34 -7.24
CA TYR A 203 2.57 -10.56 -7.35
C TYR A 203 3.66 -11.42 -7.99
N ARG A 204 4.48 -10.84 -8.87
CA ARG A 204 5.66 -11.55 -9.40
C ARG A 204 6.62 -11.80 -8.24
N GLU A 205 6.99 -13.06 -8.04
CA GLU A 205 8.14 -13.38 -7.20
C GLU A 205 9.37 -12.81 -7.91
N LEU A 206 10.16 -12.00 -7.22
CA LEU A 206 11.42 -11.50 -7.77
C LEU A 206 12.35 -12.72 -7.87
N ASP A 207 12.70 -13.11 -9.10
CA ASP A 207 13.73 -14.12 -9.41
C ASP A 207 15.10 -13.75 -8.81
#